data_AF-A0A7C7H7P2-F1
#
_entry.id   AF-A0A7C7H7P2-F1
#
_cell.length_a   1.000
_cell.length_b   1.000
_cell.length_c   1.000
_cell.angle_alpha   90.00
_cell.angle_beta   90.00
_cell.angle_gamma   90.00
#
_symmetry.space_group_name_H-M   'P 1'
#
loop_
_entity.id
_entity.type
_entity.pdbx_description
1 polymer ?
#
loop_
_entity_poly.entity_id
_entity_poly.type
_entity_poly.pdbx_seq_one_letter_code
_entity_poly.pdbx_strand_id
1 'polypeptide(L)'
;MLGPVLVCTISVLASFQQSLESMISDVDNERAIEVSVLVETLDGELLFQHLPQRQLVLASNTKLFTTAAAIIELGEEFRWHTRVFKSNNDLAIVGGGDPSITKLNDQDFAQKFVTDLLQSLRAANVVQIDNLYIDASFFDEQRHSLWPLEHTYDYFCAPPSALSVASSSVEVGYDGKNAIFYPRIEPSIAVATYGKPSKFLSAWWADNGQTLWVRLPFEKQQAVAKYAVPDGVQFFGWWVRDELQAAGINVRQLVLSKKPQWAKIQTTLLLEAKNTSRATARITPAD
;
A
#
# COMPACT_ATOMS: atom_id res chain seq x y z
N MET A 1 28.77 -13.92 49.03
CA MET A 1 29.35 -13.96 47.67
C MET A 1 28.35 -13.32 46.68
N LEU A 2 28.08 -12.02 46.83
CA LEU A 2 27.20 -11.22 45.94
C LEU A 2 27.92 -9.98 45.36
N GLY A 3 29.17 -9.74 45.74
CA GLY A 3 29.91 -8.50 45.46
C GLY A 3 30.35 -8.29 44.01
N PRO A 4 30.95 -9.27 43.31
CA PRO A 4 31.52 -8.99 41.99
C PRO A 4 30.48 -8.87 40.86
N VAL A 5 29.38 -9.64 40.92
CA VAL A 5 28.30 -9.58 39.91
C VAL A 5 27.52 -8.26 40.04
N LEU A 6 27.17 -7.86 41.27
CA LEU A 6 26.41 -6.64 41.53
C LEU A 6 27.20 -5.37 41.20
N VAL A 7 28.52 -5.36 41.42
CA VAL A 7 29.38 -4.20 41.11
C VAL A 7 29.60 -4.06 39.59
N CYS A 8 29.76 -5.17 38.86
CA CYS A 8 29.83 -5.12 37.40
C CYS A 8 28.52 -4.62 36.77
N THR A 9 27.35 -5.06 37.25
CA THR A 9 26.05 -4.60 36.71
C THR A 9 25.80 -3.11 36.97
N ILE A 10 26.14 -2.60 38.16
CA ILE A 10 26.01 -1.18 38.51
C ILE A 10 26.95 -0.31 37.65
N SER A 11 28.18 -0.77 37.42
CA SER A 11 29.18 -0.02 36.64
C SER A 11 28.80 0.06 35.16
N VAL A 12 28.26 -1.03 34.60
CA VAL A 12 27.76 -1.08 33.22
C VAL A 12 26.55 -0.17 33.05
N LEU A 13 25.57 -0.22 33.97
CA LEU A 13 24.39 0.66 33.93
C LEU A 13 24.78 2.14 34.02
N ALA A 14 25.68 2.52 34.95
CA ALA A 14 26.15 3.90 35.07
C ALA A 14 26.89 4.37 33.79
N SER A 15 27.75 3.52 33.21
CA SER A 15 28.45 3.85 31.95
C SER A 15 27.50 3.97 30.76
N PHE A 16 26.43 3.17 30.74
CA PHE A 16 25.38 3.22 29.72
C PHE A 16 24.56 4.51 29.81
N GLN A 17 24.10 4.86 31.02
CA GLN A 17 23.35 6.10 31.25
C GLN A 17 24.18 7.34 30.86
N GLN A 18 25.45 7.40 31.29
CA GLN A 18 26.34 8.51 30.94
C GLN A 18 26.60 8.62 29.43
N SER A 19 26.71 7.48 28.73
CA SER A 19 26.88 7.48 27.27
C SER A 19 25.61 7.99 26.56
N LEU A 20 24.42 7.59 27.01
CA LEU A 20 23.16 8.08 26.48
C LEU A 20 22.97 9.58 26.74
N GLU A 21 23.27 10.06 27.95
CA GLU A 21 23.22 11.48 28.28
C GLU A 21 24.13 12.31 27.38
N SER A 22 25.36 11.85 27.12
CA SER A 22 26.28 12.54 26.22
C SER A 22 25.73 12.62 24.80
N MET A 23 25.23 11.50 24.25
CA MET A 23 24.66 11.48 22.89
C MET A 23 23.41 12.35 22.78
N ILE A 24 22.55 12.35 23.80
CA ILE A 24 21.35 13.19 23.82
C ILE A 24 21.73 14.66 23.91
N SER A 25 22.67 15.02 24.79
CA SER A 25 23.17 16.39 24.91
C SER A 25 23.70 16.92 23.59
N ASP A 26 24.45 16.11 22.82
CA ASP A 26 24.97 16.54 21.52
C ASP A 26 23.86 16.92 20.53
N VAL A 27 22.74 16.18 20.56
CA VAL A 27 21.59 16.40 19.65
C VAL A 27 20.63 17.47 20.17
N ASP A 28 20.35 17.50 21.47
CA ASP A 28 19.41 18.44 22.11
C ASP A 28 19.95 19.88 22.11
N ASN A 29 21.27 20.05 21.95
CA ASN A 29 21.90 21.35 21.75
C ASN A 29 21.66 21.94 20.34
N GLU A 30 21.12 21.16 19.39
CA GLU A 30 20.73 21.67 18.08
C GLU A 30 19.41 22.45 18.16
N ARG A 31 19.40 23.65 17.57
CA ARG A 31 18.23 24.53 17.62
C ARG A 31 17.02 23.87 16.95
N ALA A 32 15.90 23.81 17.68
CA ALA A 32 14.61 23.26 17.25
C ALA A 32 14.58 21.74 17.05
N ILE A 33 15.55 21.02 17.61
CA ILE A 33 15.46 19.58 17.81
C ILE A 33 15.06 19.34 19.27
N GLU A 34 14.11 18.43 19.48
CA GLU A 34 13.73 17.97 20.81
C GLU A 34 13.87 16.46 20.84
N VAL A 35 14.51 15.95 21.89
CA VAL A 35 14.74 14.51 22.07
C VAL A 35 13.97 14.03 23.30
N SER A 36 13.35 12.86 23.18
CA SER A 36 12.75 12.14 24.30
C SER A 36 13.15 10.69 24.22
N VAL A 37 13.59 10.12 25.34
CA VAL A 37 14.04 8.73 25.44
C VAL A 37 13.45 8.12 26.69
N LEU A 38 12.89 6.91 26.57
CA LEU A 38 12.50 6.07 27.67
C LEU A 38 13.00 4.66 27.36
N VAL A 39 13.76 4.07 28.28
CA VAL A 39 14.28 2.71 28.17
C VAL A 39 13.85 1.95 29.42
N GLU A 40 13.04 0.93 29.20
CA GLU A 40 12.53 0.04 30.24
C GLU A 40 12.76 -1.41 29.81
N THR A 41 12.92 -2.29 30.79
CA THR A 41 12.84 -3.74 30.55
C THR A 41 11.40 -4.14 30.23
N LEU A 42 11.20 -5.35 29.69
CA LEU A 42 9.85 -5.87 29.41
C LEU A 42 8.98 -6.06 30.67
N ASP A 43 9.61 -6.22 31.84
CA ASP A 43 8.97 -6.27 33.15
C ASP A 43 8.81 -4.90 33.82
N GLY A 44 9.21 -3.82 33.15
CA GLY A 44 8.95 -2.43 33.57
C GLY A 44 10.02 -1.82 34.47
N GLU A 45 11.21 -2.41 34.57
CA GLU A 45 12.35 -1.78 35.26
C GLU A 45 12.87 -0.61 34.40
N LEU A 46 12.84 0.59 34.98
CA LEU A 46 13.38 1.79 34.34
C LEU A 46 14.91 1.74 34.29
N LEU A 47 15.46 1.73 33.07
CA LEU A 47 16.90 1.72 32.83
C LEU A 47 17.43 3.13 32.49
N PHE A 48 16.65 3.93 31.77
CA PHE A 48 17.02 5.30 31.38
C PHE A 48 15.79 6.12 31.00
N GLN A 49 15.82 7.43 31.27
CA GLN A 49 14.81 8.37 30.78
C GLN A 49 15.39 9.76 30.52
N HIS A 50 14.89 10.42 29.48
CA HIS A 50 15.12 11.82 29.18
C HIS A 50 13.82 12.40 28.62
N LEU A 51 13.24 13.39 29.31
CA LEU A 51 11.96 14.02 28.97
C LEU A 51 10.82 13.03 28.62
N PRO A 52 10.60 11.93 29.38
CA PRO A 52 9.77 10.79 28.95
C PRO A 52 8.28 11.09 28.72
N GLN A 53 7.80 12.24 29.21
CA GLN A 53 6.39 12.69 29.04
C GLN A 53 6.24 13.72 27.92
N ARG A 54 7.31 14.01 27.17
CA ARG A 54 7.28 14.97 26.05
C ARG A 54 6.46 14.39 24.90
N GLN A 55 5.43 15.11 24.48
CA GLN A 55 4.65 14.77 23.30
C GLN A 55 5.43 15.15 22.04
N LEU A 56 5.68 14.18 21.17
CA LEU A 56 6.39 14.34 19.90
C LEU A 56 5.54 13.81 18.74
N VAL A 57 5.85 14.25 17.52
CA VAL A 57 5.25 13.68 16.31
C VAL A 57 5.80 12.27 16.11
N LEU A 58 4.91 11.27 16.19
CA LEU A 58 5.30 9.86 16.11
C LEU A 58 5.81 9.44 14.72
N ALA A 59 5.48 10.19 13.67
CA ALA A 59 5.73 9.82 12.28
C ALA A 59 5.32 8.35 12.04
N SER A 60 6.19 7.53 11.43
CA SER A 60 5.90 6.12 11.18
C SER A 60 5.86 5.24 12.43
N ASN A 61 6.27 5.71 13.62
CA ASN A 61 6.10 4.94 14.86
C ASN A 61 4.61 4.73 15.21
N THR A 62 3.72 5.55 14.65
CA THR A 62 2.25 5.34 14.68
C THR A 62 1.87 3.91 14.26
N LYS A 63 2.64 3.29 13.35
CA LYS A 63 2.38 1.93 12.85
C LYS A 63 2.41 0.87 13.96
N LEU A 64 3.16 1.08 15.05
CA LEU A 64 3.18 0.16 16.19
C LEU A 64 1.77 0.05 16.82
N PHE A 65 1.14 1.20 17.08
CA PHE A 65 -0.21 1.25 17.65
C PHE A 65 -1.26 0.71 16.68
N THR A 66 -1.18 1.08 15.40
CA THR A 66 -2.12 0.58 14.38
C THR A 66 -2.00 -0.94 14.20
N THR A 67 -0.78 -1.49 14.24
CA THR A 67 -0.54 -2.94 14.12
C THR A 67 -1.07 -3.67 15.36
N ALA A 68 -0.80 -3.17 16.56
CA ALA A 68 -1.32 -3.75 17.80
C ALA A 68 -2.86 -3.76 17.81
N ALA A 69 -3.48 -2.63 17.46
CA ALA A 69 -4.93 -2.53 17.34
C ALA A 69 -5.49 -3.52 16.30
N ALA A 70 -4.86 -3.65 15.13
CA ALA A 70 -5.29 -4.59 14.11
C ALA A 70 -5.21 -6.05 14.58
N ILE A 71 -4.14 -6.45 15.28
CA ILE A 71 -4.00 -7.81 15.83
C ILE A 71 -5.06 -8.08 16.90
N ILE A 72 -5.33 -7.13 17.80
CA ILE A 72 -6.32 -7.26 18.88
C ILE A 72 -7.74 -7.37 18.31
N GLU A 73 -8.10 -6.51 17.36
CA GLU A 73 -9.47 -6.41 16.85
C GLU A 73 -9.79 -7.45 15.77
N LEU A 74 -8.85 -7.75 14.88
CA LEU A 74 -9.07 -8.66 13.75
C LEU A 74 -8.59 -10.08 14.04
N GLY A 75 -7.55 -10.23 14.87
CA GLY A 75 -6.87 -11.50 15.11
C GLY A 75 -5.84 -11.84 14.03
N GLU A 76 -4.86 -12.68 14.39
CA GLU A 76 -3.76 -13.09 13.50
C GLU A 76 -4.24 -13.93 12.29
N GLU A 77 -5.39 -14.58 12.43
CA GLU A 77 -6.01 -15.39 11.37
C GLU A 77 -6.95 -14.59 10.46
N PHE A 78 -7.10 -13.28 10.68
CA PHE A 78 -7.88 -12.43 9.78
C PHE A 78 -7.32 -12.46 8.36
N ARG A 79 -8.23 -12.55 7.38
CA ARG A 79 -7.90 -12.44 5.96
C ARG A 79 -8.83 -11.42 5.32
N TRP A 80 -8.27 -10.64 4.40
CA TRP A 80 -9.05 -9.75 3.56
C TRP A 80 -9.82 -10.54 2.53
N HIS A 81 -10.99 -10.04 2.14
CA HIS A 81 -11.86 -10.68 1.17
C HIS A 81 -12.20 -9.69 0.05
N THR A 82 -11.92 -10.08 -1.19
CA THR A 82 -12.45 -9.42 -2.38
C THR A 82 -13.40 -10.38 -3.08
N ARG A 83 -14.68 -9.98 -3.19
CA ARG A 83 -15.74 -10.86 -3.69
C ARG A 83 -16.24 -10.38 -5.04
N VAL A 84 -16.52 -11.33 -5.92
CA VAL A 84 -17.07 -11.06 -7.24
C VAL A 84 -18.43 -11.71 -7.37
N PHE A 85 -19.45 -10.89 -7.56
CA PHE A 85 -20.83 -11.33 -7.73
C PHE A 85 -21.29 -11.12 -9.17
N LYS A 86 -22.10 -12.05 -9.67
CA LYS A 86 -22.75 -11.95 -10.97
C LYS A 86 -24.27 -11.94 -10.82
N SER A 87 -24.91 -11.13 -11.65
CA SER A 87 -26.36 -11.14 -11.89
C SER A 87 -26.60 -10.86 -13.36
N ASN A 88 -27.22 -11.79 -14.10
CA ASN A 88 -27.34 -11.70 -15.56
C ASN A 88 -25.97 -11.42 -16.22
N ASN A 89 -25.86 -10.36 -17.02
CA ASN A 89 -24.61 -9.91 -17.64
C ASN A 89 -23.88 -8.84 -16.81
N ASP A 90 -24.33 -8.54 -15.60
CA ASP A 90 -23.67 -7.60 -14.71
C ASP A 90 -22.72 -8.33 -13.76
N LEU A 91 -21.62 -7.66 -13.44
CA LEU A 91 -20.60 -8.13 -12.51
C LEU A 91 -20.31 -7.05 -11.47
N ALA A 92 -20.18 -7.43 -10.20
CA ALA A 92 -19.77 -6.53 -9.13
C ALA A 92 -18.53 -7.09 -8.43
N ILE A 93 -17.47 -6.31 -8.40
CA ILE A 93 -16.28 -6.57 -7.58
C ILE A 93 -16.44 -5.75 -6.30
N VAL A 94 -16.52 -6.43 -5.16
CA VAL A 94 -16.76 -5.84 -3.84
C VAL A 94 -15.51 -6.01 -3.00
N GLY A 95 -14.90 -4.88 -2.64
CA GLY A 95 -13.68 -4.87 -1.84
C GLY A 95 -13.94 -4.91 -0.35
N GLY A 96 -13.10 -5.66 0.35
CA GLY A 96 -13.02 -5.65 1.80
C GLY A 96 -11.84 -4.87 2.35
N GLY A 97 -11.02 -4.20 1.52
CA GLY A 97 -9.79 -3.52 1.94
C GLY A 97 -8.51 -4.32 1.77
N ASP A 98 -8.46 -5.29 0.85
CA ASP A 98 -7.28 -6.12 0.61
C ASP A 98 -6.08 -5.30 0.08
N PRO A 99 -4.99 -5.12 0.84
CA PRO A 99 -3.82 -4.38 0.39
C PRO A 99 -2.86 -5.24 -0.46
N SER A 100 -3.16 -6.54 -0.63
CA SER A 100 -2.25 -7.50 -1.25
C SER A 100 -2.42 -7.65 -2.76
N ILE A 101 -3.38 -6.96 -3.39
CA ILE A 101 -3.54 -6.95 -4.86
C ILE A 101 -2.43 -6.09 -5.49
N THR A 102 -1.20 -6.60 -5.45
CA THR A 102 0.03 -5.93 -5.87
C THR A 102 1.14 -6.96 -6.12
N LYS A 103 2.34 -6.49 -6.46
CA LYS A 103 3.55 -7.32 -6.47
C LYS A 103 4.14 -7.32 -5.08
N LEU A 104 4.43 -8.51 -4.57
CA LEU A 104 5.13 -8.73 -3.31
C LEU A 104 6.26 -9.72 -3.56
N ASN A 105 7.50 -9.26 -3.41
CA ASN A 105 8.70 -10.02 -3.79
C ASN A 105 8.59 -10.48 -5.26
N ASP A 106 8.84 -11.76 -5.53
CA ASP A 106 8.77 -12.36 -6.86
C ASP A 106 7.34 -12.78 -7.28
N GLN A 107 6.32 -12.45 -6.46
CA GLN A 107 4.93 -12.85 -6.71
C GLN A 107 4.07 -11.67 -7.14
N ASP A 108 3.31 -11.86 -8.21
CA ASP A 108 2.35 -10.88 -8.72
C ASP A 108 0.91 -11.32 -8.35
N PHE A 109 0.46 -10.87 -7.18
CA PHE A 109 -0.87 -11.19 -6.67
C PHE A 109 -1.97 -10.43 -7.43
N ALA A 110 -1.65 -9.29 -8.06
CA ALA A 110 -2.57 -8.58 -8.94
C ALA A 110 -2.89 -9.43 -10.18
N GLN A 111 -1.87 -9.98 -10.84
CA GLN A 111 -2.07 -10.89 -11.97
C GLN A 111 -2.70 -12.23 -11.56
N LYS A 112 -2.41 -12.72 -10.35
CA LYS A 112 -3.12 -13.88 -9.80
C LYS A 112 -4.62 -13.61 -9.67
N PHE A 113 -5.02 -12.46 -9.11
CA PHE A 113 -6.42 -12.06 -8.98
C PHE A 113 -7.13 -12.04 -10.34
N VAL A 114 -6.49 -11.44 -11.36
CA VAL A 114 -7.02 -11.43 -12.74
C VAL A 114 -7.16 -12.84 -13.30
N THR A 115 -6.17 -13.70 -13.09
CA THR A 115 -6.21 -15.09 -13.56
C THR A 115 -7.36 -15.88 -12.93
N ASP A 116 -7.53 -15.78 -11.60
CA ASP A 116 -8.62 -16.44 -10.88
C ASP A 116 -9.99 -15.91 -11.33
N LEU A 117 -10.09 -14.59 -11.57
CA LEU A 117 -11.30 -13.95 -12.09
C LEU A 117 -11.65 -14.46 -13.48
N LEU A 118 -10.70 -14.47 -14.41
CA LEU A 118 -10.89 -14.97 -15.77
C LEU A 118 -11.29 -16.44 -15.79
N GLN A 119 -10.69 -17.27 -14.94
CA GLN A 119 -11.08 -18.67 -14.79
C GLN A 119 -12.53 -18.80 -14.34
N SER A 120 -12.94 -18.03 -13.33
CA SER A 120 -14.31 -18.03 -12.80
C SER A 120 -15.33 -17.56 -13.85
N LEU A 121 -14.99 -16.52 -14.62
CA LEU A 121 -15.84 -16.01 -15.70
C LEU A 121 -16.00 -17.02 -16.84
N ARG A 122 -14.91 -17.68 -17.25
CA ARG A 122 -14.95 -18.73 -18.29
C ARG A 122 -15.76 -19.93 -17.84
N ALA A 123 -15.61 -20.38 -16.60
CA ALA A 123 -16.41 -21.46 -16.02
C ALA A 123 -17.92 -21.12 -15.99
N ALA A 124 -18.25 -19.84 -15.84
CA ALA A 124 -19.61 -19.31 -15.90
C ALA A 124 -20.08 -18.95 -17.34
N ASN A 125 -19.31 -19.28 -18.38
CA ASN A 125 -19.56 -18.95 -19.79
C ASN A 125 -19.80 -17.45 -20.05
N VAL A 126 -19.13 -16.58 -19.29
CA VAL A 126 -19.21 -15.12 -19.47
C VAL A 126 -18.24 -14.68 -20.56
N VAL A 127 -18.79 -14.09 -21.62
CA VAL A 127 -18.02 -13.48 -22.73
C VAL A 127 -18.24 -11.98 -22.85
N GLN A 128 -19.30 -11.46 -22.20
CA GLN A 128 -19.64 -10.05 -22.16
C GLN A 128 -20.16 -9.68 -20.77
N ILE A 129 -19.77 -8.49 -20.32
CA ILE A 129 -20.25 -7.83 -19.11
C ILE A 129 -20.91 -6.51 -19.55
N ASP A 130 -22.19 -6.35 -19.24
CA ASP A 130 -22.93 -5.12 -19.56
C ASP A 130 -22.50 -4.01 -18.58
N ASN A 131 -22.58 -4.27 -17.27
CA ASN A 131 -22.09 -3.35 -16.24
C ASN A 131 -21.07 -4.04 -15.32
N LEU A 132 -19.88 -3.45 -15.22
CA LEU A 132 -18.86 -3.81 -14.25
C LEU A 132 -18.89 -2.80 -13.09
N TYR A 133 -19.44 -3.21 -11.96
CA TYR A 133 -19.50 -2.41 -10.74
C TYR A 133 -18.23 -2.59 -9.90
N ILE A 134 -17.61 -1.49 -9.52
CA ILE A 134 -16.49 -1.44 -8.58
C ILE A 134 -17.02 -0.90 -7.26
N ASP A 135 -17.30 -1.79 -6.32
CA ASP A 135 -17.87 -1.48 -5.02
C ASP A 135 -16.76 -1.39 -3.96
N ALA A 136 -16.28 -0.17 -3.76
CA ALA A 136 -15.33 0.19 -2.70
C ALA A 136 -16.02 0.78 -1.44
N SER A 137 -17.33 0.60 -1.28
CA SER A 137 -18.11 1.23 -0.19
C SER A 137 -17.83 0.69 1.21
N PHE A 138 -16.89 -0.24 1.37
CA PHE A 138 -16.49 -0.75 2.69
C PHE A 138 -15.75 0.29 3.52
N PHE A 139 -15.03 1.22 2.88
CA PHE A 139 -14.40 2.36 3.52
C PHE A 139 -15.01 3.67 3.03
N ASP A 140 -15.05 4.67 3.89
CA ASP A 140 -15.32 6.06 3.49
C ASP A 140 -14.02 6.61 2.88
N GLU A 141 -13.96 6.71 1.56
CA GLU A 141 -12.74 7.11 0.85
C GLU A 141 -12.44 8.58 1.02
N GLN A 142 -11.45 8.92 1.85
CA GLN A 142 -11.01 10.30 2.05
C GLN A 142 -9.49 10.38 2.26
N ARG A 143 -8.86 11.33 1.58
CA ARG A 143 -7.52 11.80 1.95
C ARG A 143 -7.63 12.47 3.33
N HIS A 144 -6.71 12.16 4.23
CA HIS A 144 -6.68 12.82 5.53
C HIS A 144 -6.48 14.34 5.34
N SER A 145 -7.34 15.16 5.94
CA SER A 145 -7.38 16.62 5.71
C SER A 145 -6.09 17.35 6.10
N LEU A 146 -5.31 16.78 7.02
CA LEU A 146 -4.01 17.31 7.44
C LEU A 146 -2.82 16.86 6.57
N TRP A 147 -3.03 16.00 5.56
CA TRP A 147 -1.93 15.60 4.69
C TRP A 147 -1.57 16.72 3.72
N PRO A 148 -0.28 17.11 3.59
CA PRO A 148 0.12 18.21 2.73
C PRO A 148 -0.30 17.96 1.27
N LEU A 149 -0.80 18.99 0.59
CA LEU A 149 -1.34 18.86 -0.76
C LEU A 149 -0.24 18.68 -1.81
N GLU A 150 0.97 19.17 -1.54
CA GLU A 150 2.16 18.97 -2.36
C GLU A 150 2.55 17.49 -2.49
N HIS A 151 2.20 16.66 -1.50
CA HIS A 151 2.45 15.21 -1.49
C HIS A 151 1.26 14.42 -2.05
N THR A 152 0.34 15.04 -2.82
CA THR A 152 -0.84 14.34 -3.35
C THR A 152 -0.48 13.14 -4.21
N TYR A 153 0.57 13.24 -5.01
CA TYR A 153 0.99 12.20 -5.95
C TYR A 153 2.19 11.37 -5.47
N ASP A 154 2.64 11.60 -4.24
CA ASP A 154 3.63 10.73 -3.62
C ASP A 154 2.95 9.42 -3.20
N TYR A 155 3.52 8.29 -3.60
CA TYR A 155 2.91 6.97 -3.40
C TYR A 155 2.57 6.66 -1.92
N PHE A 156 3.34 7.21 -0.97
CA PHE A 156 3.10 7.03 0.47
C PHE A 156 1.93 7.87 1.01
N CYS A 157 1.38 8.77 0.18
CA CYS A 157 0.22 9.59 0.45
C CYS A 157 -0.99 9.21 -0.44
N ALA A 158 -0.95 8.04 -1.09
CA ALA A 158 -2.13 7.49 -1.76
C ALA A 158 -3.27 7.26 -0.74
N PRO A 159 -4.50 7.73 -0.99
CA PRO A 159 -5.62 7.49 -0.08
C PRO A 159 -5.89 5.99 0.09
N PRO A 160 -6.22 5.52 1.31
CA PRO A 160 -6.66 4.15 1.51
C PRO A 160 -7.99 3.91 0.77
N SER A 161 -8.15 2.72 0.19
CA SER A 161 -9.37 2.31 -0.51
C SER A 161 -9.72 0.86 -0.21
N ALA A 162 -11.00 0.53 -0.24
CA ALA A 162 -11.48 -0.84 -0.09
C ALA A 162 -11.14 -1.72 -1.31
N LEU A 163 -10.90 -1.11 -2.47
CA LEU A 163 -10.42 -1.76 -3.69
C LEU A 163 -9.24 -0.96 -4.26
N SER A 164 -8.04 -1.50 -4.10
CA SER A 164 -6.85 -0.90 -4.68
C SER A 164 -6.02 -1.96 -5.39
N VAL A 165 -5.37 -1.56 -6.48
CA VAL A 165 -4.29 -2.32 -7.11
C VAL A 165 -3.00 -1.55 -6.91
N ALA A 166 -1.92 -2.25 -6.57
CA ALA A 166 -0.62 -1.66 -6.30
C ALA A 166 -0.62 -0.50 -5.28
N SER A 167 -1.53 -0.57 -4.30
CA SER A 167 -1.75 0.47 -3.28
C SER A 167 -2.11 1.82 -3.91
N SER A 168 -3.03 1.81 -4.88
CA SER A 168 -3.50 3.00 -5.61
C SER A 168 -2.33 3.81 -6.18
N SER A 169 -1.36 3.10 -6.76
CA SER A 169 -0.15 3.68 -7.30
C SER A 169 0.24 3.02 -8.61
N VAL A 170 0.96 3.76 -9.44
CA VAL A 170 1.62 3.25 -10.64
C VAL A 170 3.13 3.32 -10.45
N GLU A 171 3.80 2.21 -10.75
CA GLU A 171 5.25 2.14 -10.92
C GLU A 171 5.57 2.42 -12.39
N VAL A 172 6.37 3.44 -12.62
CA VAL A 172 6.95 3.80 -13.91
C VAL A 172 8.38 3.30 -13.90
N GLY A 173 8.65 2.28 -14.70
CA GLY A 173 9.99 1.79 -14.98
C GLY A 173 10.52 2.29 -16.32
N TYR A 174 11.82 2.13 -16.53
CA TYR A 174 12.50 2.33 -17.80
C TYR A 174 13.45 1.16 -18.03
N ASP A 175 13.37 0.53 -19.20
CA ASP A 175 14.16 -0.66 -19.56
C ASP A 175 15.40 -0.35 -20.43
N GLY A 176 15.70 0.94 -20.64
CA GLY A 176 16.76 1.40 -21.53
C GLY A 176 16.26 1.80 -22.92
N LYS A 177 15.00 1.50 -23.25
CA LYS A 177 14.38 1.85 -24.52
C LYS A 177 13.00 2.48 -24.35
N ASN A 178 12.16 1.91 -23.49
CA ASN A 178 10.76 2.30 -23.31
C ASN A 178 10.44 2.50 -21.83
N ALA A 179 9.42 3.32 -21.58
CA ALA A 179 8.75 3.32 -20.28
C ALA A 179 7.95 2.01 -20.13
N ILE A 180 7.99 1.43 -18.94
CA ILE A 180 7.20 0.26 -18.55
C ILE A 180 6.34 0.62 -17.35
N PHE A 181 5.16 0.02 -17.24
CA PHE A 181 4.19 0.40 -16.20
C PHE A 181 3.72 -0.82 -15.42
N TYR A 182 3.62 -0.66 -14.10
CA TYR A 182 3.00 -1.64 -13.24
C TYR A 182 2.00 -0.98 -12.26
N PRO A 183 0.74 -1.48 -12.18
CA PRO A 183 0.12 -2.44 -13.10
C PRO A 183 0.04 -1.88 -14.54
N ARG A 184 -0.43 -2.69 -15.50
CA ARG A 184 -0.69 -2.18 -16.85
C ARG A 184 -1.74 -1.06 -16.77
N ILE A 185 -1.46 0.08 -17.39
CA ILE A 185 -2.31 1.29 -17.33
C ILE A 185 -3.01 1.63 -18.66
N GLU A 186 -2.47 1.17 -19.78
CA GLU A 186 -3.08 1.35 -21.10
C GLU A 186 -4.06 0.20 -21.42
N PRO A 187 -5.13 0.47 -22.19
CA PRO A 187 -5.44 1.74 -22.86
C PRO A 187 -6.18 2.79 -22.01
N SER A 188 -6.59 2.50 -20.78
CA SER A 188 -7.43 3.41 -19.98
C SER A 188 -6.79 4.74 -19.64
N ILE A 189 -5.48 4.73 -19.38
CA ILE A 189 -4.69 5.92 -19.08
C ILE A 189 -3.76 6.16 -20.25
N ALA A 190 -3.86 7.34 -20.86
CA ALA A 190 -2.96 7.73 -21.93
C ALA A 190 -1.56 7.99 -21.37
N VAL A 191 -0.54 7.55 -22.10
CA VAL A 191 0.86 7.81 -21.77
C VAL A 191 1.46 8.72 -22.82
N ALA A 192 2.14 9.77 -22.38
CA ALA A 192 2.85 10.68 -23.28
C ALA A 192 4.27 10.95 -22.80
N THR A 193 5.22 10.99 -23.74
CA THR A 193 6.59 11.41 -23.44
C THR A 193 6.65 12.93 -23.34
N TYR A 194 7.16 13.44 -22.23
CA TYR A 194 7.29 14.88 -22.00
C TYR A 194 8.70 15.39 -22.26
N GLY A 195 8.80 16.34 -23.19
CA GLY A 195 9.98 17.14 -23.42
C GLY A 195 11.23 16.32 -23.79
N LYS A 196 12.41 16.90 -23.54
CA LYS A 196 13.69 16.20 -23.72
C LYS A 196 14.00 15.34 -22.49
N PRO A 197 14.72 14.21 -22.66
CA PRO A 197 15.19 13.38 -21.55
C PRO A 197 15.88 14.17 -20.43
N SER A 198 15.87 13.62 -19.22
CA SER A 198 16.43 14.21 -18.01
C SER A 198 17.48 13.30 -17.35
N LYS A 199 18.17 13.75 -16.30
CA LYS A 199 19.11 12.87 -15.55
C LYS A 199 18.38 11.72 -14.85
N PHE A 200 17.12 11.94 -14.47
CA PHE A 200 16.31 11.00 -13.71
C PHE A 200 15.01 10.67 -14.46
N LEU A 201 14.44 9.51 -14.15
CA LEU A 201 13.09 9.17 -14.57
C LEU A 201 12.11 9.95 -13.70
N SER A 202 11.18 10.67 -14.32
CA SER A 202 10.08 11.30 -13.60
C SER A 202 8.76 11.19 -14.36
N ALA A 203 7.65 11.22 -13.64
CA ALA A 203 6.32 11.27 -14.21
C ALA A 203 5.37 12.11 -13.36
N TRP A 204 4.31 12.63 -13.97
CA TRP A 204 3.26 13.36 -13.29
C TRP A 204 1.95 13.28 -14.05
N TRP A 205 0.86 13.47 -13.33
CA TRP A 205 -0.48 13.47 -13.90
C TRP A 205 -0.79 14.80 -14.57
N ALA A 206 -1.34 14.71 -15.79
CA ALA A 206 -1.87 15.82 -16.56
C ALA A 206 -3.35 15.56 -16.88
N ASP A 207 -4.03 16.54 -17.48
CA ASP A 207 -5.39 16.41 -17.98
C ASP A 207 -6.39 15.87 -16.93
N ASN A 208 -6.31 16.41 -15.71
CA ASN A 208 -7.11 15.98 -14.56
C ASN A 208 -6.98 14.46 -14.26
N GLY A 209 -5.80 13.89 -14.46
CA GLY A 209 -5.52 12.49 -14.17
C GLY A 209 -5.72 11.52 -15.32
N GLN A 210 -6.06 12.01 -16.51
CA GLN A 210 -6.32 11.16 -17.68
C GLN A 210 -5.06 10.80 -18.46
N THR A 211 -4.00 11.60 -18.32
CA THR A 211 -2.73 11.38 -19.00
C THR A 211 -1.59 11.31 -17.99
N LEU A 212 -0.74 10.29 -18.10
CA LEU A 212 0.52 10.21 -17.40
C LEU A 212 1.65 10.71 -18.31
N TRP A 213 2.22 11.87 -17.98
CA TRP A 213 3.39 12.40 -18.67
C TRP A 213 4.65 11.78 -18.08
N VAL A 214 5.47 11.19 -18.95
CA VAL A 214 6.71 10.51 -18.57
C VAL A 214 7.90 11.23 -19.18
N ARG A 215 8.87 11.58 -18.34
CA ARG A 215 10.15 12.13 -18.76
C ARG A 215 11.24 11.09 -18.56
N LEU A 216 11.77 10.59 -19.68
CA LEU A 216 12.76 9.50 -19.68
C LEU A 216 14.14 9.95 -19.19
N PRO A 217 14.90 9.06 -18.52
CA PRO A 217 16.28 9.35 -18.14
C PRO A 217 17.25 9.17 -19.33
N PHE A 218 18.36 9.93 -19.36
CA PHE A 218 19.45 9.72 -20.34
C PHE A 218 20.72 9.11 -19.73
N GLU A 219 20.93 9.17 -18.41
CA GLU A 219 22.13 8.62 -17.75
C GLU A 219 21.94 7.18 -17.24
N LYS A 220 20.70 6.70 -17.18
CA LYS A 220 20.35 5.41 -16.56
C LYS A 220 19.91 4.42 -17.63
N GLN A 221 20.45 3.21 -17.59
CA GLN A 221 19.96 2.10 -18.41
C GLN A 221 18.70 1.47 -17.84
N GLN A 222 18.49 1.58 -16.52
CA GLN A 222 17.26 1.18 -15.84
C GLN A 222 16.94 2.16 -14.72
N ALA A 223 15.65 2.46 -14.54
CA ALA A 223 15.15 3.30 -13.46
C ALA A 223 13.71 2.91 -13.13
N VAL A 224 13.30 3.12 -11.87
CA VAL A 224 11.93 2.93 -11.42
C VAL A 224 11.54 4.09 -10.51
N ALA A 225 10.33 4.60 -10.67
CA ALA A 225 9.71 5.59 -9.79
C ALA A 225 8.24 5.22 -9.58
N LYS A 226 7.67 5.57 -8.42
CA LYS A 226 6.31 5.21 -8.04
C LYS A 226 5.50 6.45 -7.68
N TYR A 227 4.27 6.53 -8.18
CA TYR A 227 3.38 7.68 -8.02
C TYR A 227 1.99 7.22 -7.59
N ALA A 228 1.38 7.92 -6.64
CA ALA A 228 -0.02 7.71 -6.32
C ALA A 228 -0.89 8.10 -7.53
N VAL A 229 -1.99 7.38 -7.74
CA VAL A 229 -2.97 7.69 -8.78
C VAL A 229 -3.99 8.72 -8.27
N PRO A 230 -4.63 9.51 -9.15
CA PRO A 230 -5.59 10.53 -8.75
C PRO A 230 -6.84 9.96 -8.06
N ASP A 231 -7.33 8.82 -8.52
CA ASP A 231 -8.49 8.10 -7.97
C ASP A 231 -8.19 6.58 -7.99
N GLY A 232 -8.06 6.00 -6.79
CA GLY A 232 -7.71 4.59 -6.62
C GLY A 232 -8.77 3.61 -7.12
N VAL A 233 -10.06 3.94 -6.95
CA VAL A 233 -11.18 3.09 -7.38
C VAL A 233 -11.33 3.11 -8.87
N GLN A 234 -11.25 4.30 -9.47
CA GLN A 234 -11.25 4.47 -10.91
C GLN A 234 -10.06 3.71 -11.52
N PHE A 235 -8.87 3.85 -10.93
CA PHE A 235 -7.68 3.14 -11.38
C PHE A 235 -7.84 1.61 -11.31
N PHE A 236 -8.36 1.08 -10.20
CA PHE A 236 -8.66 -0.35 -10.07
C PHE A 236 -9.65 -0.82 -11.14
N GLY A 237 -10.73 -0.05 -11.34
CA GLY A 237 -11.77 -0.35 -12.32
C GLY A 237 -11.27 -0.35 -13.77
N TRP A 238 -10.43 0.62 -14.13
CA TRP A 238 -9.75 0.70 -15.42
C TRP A 238 -8.80 -0.48 -15.62
N TRP A 239 -7.94 -0.75 -14.64
CA TRP A 239 -6.99 -1.85 -14.71
C TRP A 239 -7.72 -3.19 -14.95
N VAL A 240 -8.70 -3.54 -14.12
CA VAL A 240 -9.39 -4.83 -14.27
C VAL A 240 -10.18 -4.90 -15.58
N ARG A 241 -10.80 -3.80 -16.02
CA ARG A 241 -11.48 -3.75 -17.32
C ARG A 241 -10.52 -4.06 -18.46
N ASP A 242 -9.36 -3.43 -18.46
CA ASP A 242 -8.36 -3.59 -19.51
C ASP A 242 -7.79 -5.00 -19.51
N GLU A 243 -7.63 -5.64 -18.35
CA GLU A 243 -7.25 -7.05 -18.23
C GLU A 243 -8.33 -8.00 -18.77
N LEU A 244 -9.60 -7.74 -18.46
CA LEU A 244 -10.73 -8.51 -19.00
C LEU A 244 -10.83 -8.38 -20.53
N GLN A 245 -10.71 -7.16 -21.05
CA GLN A 245 -10.76 -6.89 -22.49
C GLN A 245 -9.58 -7.52 -23.24
N ALA A 246 -8.36 -7.44 -22.69
CA ALA A 246 -7.19 -8.11 -23.26
C ALA A 246 -7.37 -9.65 -23.31
N ALA A 247 -8.15 -10.22 -22.40
CA ALA A 247 -8.51 -11.63 -22.37
C ALA A 247 -9.74 -12.00 -23.22
N GLY A 248 -10.29 -11.05 -23.98
CA GLY A 248 -11.44 -11.25 -24.88
C GLY A 248 -12.82 -11.16 -24.22
N ILE A 249 -12.92 -10.68 -22.97
CA ILE A 249 -14.19 -10.42 -22.30
C ILE A 249 -14.58 -8.97 -22.52
N ASN A 250 -15.65 -8.73 -23.27
CA ASN A 250 -16.10 -7.37 -23.56
C ASN A 250 -16.80 -6.75 -22.33
N VAL A 251 -16.33 -5.61 -21.86
CA VAL A 251 -16.96 -4.83 -20.79
C VAL A 251 -17.54 -3.55 -21.40
N ARG A 252 -18.87 -3.40 -21.38
CA ARG A 252 -19.54 -2.26 -22.02
C ARG A 252 -19.49 -1.00 -21.16
N GLN A 253 -19.73 -1.13 -19.86
CA GLN A 253 -19.79 0.00 -18.94
C GLN A 253 -19.05 -0.31 -17.64
N LEU A 254 -18.24 0.64 -17.19
CA LEU A 254 -17.65 0.66 -15.86
C LEU A 254 -18.52 1.55 -14.96
N VAL A 255 -18.92 1.03 -13.79
CA VAL A 255 -19.75 1.73 -12.81
C VAL A 255 -18.96 1.85 -11.50
N LEU A 256 -18.49 3.05 -11.19
CA LEU A 256 -17.66 3.32 -10.01
C LEU A 256 -18.50 3.62 -8.77
N SER A 257 -17.96 3.24 -7.60
CA SER A 257 -18.40 3.62 -6.25
C SER A 257 -19.91 3.50 -6.01
N LYS A 258 -20.52 2.47 -6.59
CA LYS A 258 -21.94 2.14 -6.41
C LYS A 258 -22.07 0.68 -6.05
N LYS A 259 -22.69 0.42 -4.91
CA LYS A 259 -23.18 -0.89 -4.53
C LYS A 259 -24.48 -1.19 -5.27
N PRO A 260 -24.52 -2.12 -6.23
CA PRO A 260 -25.78 -2.43 -6.90
C PRO A 260 -26.73 -3.11 -5.91
N GLN A 261 -28.01 -2.72 -5.90
CA GLN A 261 -29.01 -3.29 -4.99
C GLN A 261 -29.15 -4.81 -5.15
N TRP A 262 -28.95 -5.32 -6.38
CA TRP A 262 -29.02 -6.75 -6.66
C TRP A 262 -27.92 -7.56 -5.97
N ALA A 263 -26.77 -6.97 -5.62
CA ALA A 263 -25.67 -7.67 -4.94
C ALA A 263 -26.07 -8.27 -3.58
N LYS A 264 -27.23 -7.88 -3.04
CA LYS A 264 -27.77 -8.37 -1.76
C LYS A 264 -28.89 -9.40 -1.89
N ILE A 265 -29.55 -9.55 -3.06
CA ILE A 265 -30.90 -10.17 -3.10
C ILE A 265 -31.03 -11.34 -4.08
N GLN A 266 -30.14 -11.51 -5.08
CA GLN A 266 -30.14 -12.68 -5.99
C GLN A 266 -28.82 -12.69 -6.79
N THR A 267 -27.75 -13.19 -6.18
CA THR A 267 -26.42 -13.21 -6.81
C THR A 267 -25.74 -14.56 -6.75
N THR A 268 -24.99 -14.85 -7.80
CA THR A 268 -24.01 -15.93 -7.78
C THR A 268 -22.66 -15.34 -7.37
N LEU A 269 -22.08 -15.84 -6.28
CA LEU A 269 -20.67 -15.59 -5.96
C LEU A 269 -19.82 -16.35 -6.98
N LEU A 270 -19.07 -15.63 -7.82
CA LEU A 270 -18.15 -16.23 -8.79
C LEU A 270 -16.76 -16.47 -8.22
N LEU A 271 -16.28 -15.54 -7.41
CA LEU A 271 -14.94 -15.58 -6.84
C LEU A 271 -14.97 -14.96 -5.45
N GLU A 272 -14.31 -15.61 -4.50
CA GLU A 272 -13.87 -14.99 -3.25
C GLU A 272 -12.35 -15.09 -3.19
N ALA A 273 -11.68 -14.00 -3.54
CA ALA A 273 -10.24 -13.88 -3.38
C ALA A 273 -9.94 -13.56 -1.91
N LYS A 274 -9.08 -14.38 -1.32
CA LYS A 274 -8.55 -14.17 0.04
C LYS A 274 -7.06 -13.96 -0.07
N ASN A 275 -6.51 -12.98 0.62
CA ASN A 275 -5.07 -12.87 0.73
C ASN A 275 -4.53 -14.13 1.42
N THR A 276 -3.54 -14.80 0.83
CA THR A 276 -3.01 -16.05 1.42
C THR A 276 -1.99 -15.72 2.50
N SER A 277 -1.99 -16.49 3.60
CA SER A 277 -0.92 -16.41 4.59
C SER A 277 0.31 -17.17 4.10
N ARG A 278 1.39 -16.44 3.82
CA ARG A 278 2.74 -16.62 4.39
C ARG A 278 3.79 -15.98 3.49
N ALA A 279 4.33 -14.85 3.94
CA ALA A 279 5.78 -14.78 4.09
C ALA A 279 6.03 -14.96 5.59
N THR A 280 6.46 -16.16 6.01
CA THR A 280 7.07 -16.29 7.33
C THR A 280 8.35 -15.47 7.29
N ALA A 281 8.30 -14.22 7.75
CA ALA A 281 9.50 -13.53 8.18
C ALA A 281 10.00 -14.29 9.41
N ARG A 282 10.82 -15.32 9.19
CA ARG A 282 11.65 -15.87 10.26
C ARG A 282 12.61 -14.76 10.62
N ILE A 283 12.31 -14.03 11.69
CA ILE A 283 13.35 -13.32 12.42
C ILE A 283 14.20 -14.43 13.04
N THR A 284 15.25 -14.85 12.35
CA THR A 284 16.35 -15.55 13.00
C THR A 284 16.93 -14.57 14.02
N PRO A 285 17.05 -14.95 15.31
CA PRO A 285 17.84 -14.17 16.25
C PRO A 285 19.24 -13.98 15.65
N ALA A 286 19.78 -12.76 15.76
CA ALA A 286 21.19 -12.56 15.48
C ALA A 286 21.98 -13.37 16.53
N ASP A 287 22.83 -14.28 16.05
CA ASP A 287 23.90 -14.90 16.85
C ASP A 287 24.97 -13.86 17.22
#